data_AF-A0A7S2ANE4-F1
#
_entry.id   AF-A0A7S2ANE4-F1
#
_cell.length_a   1.000
_cell.length_b   1.000
_cell.length_c   1.000
_cell.angle_alpha   90.00
_cell.angle_beta   90.00
_cell.angle_gamma   90.00
#
_symmetry.space_group_name_H-M   'P 1'
#
loop_
_entity.id
_entity.type
_entity.pdbx_description
1 polymer ?
#
loop_
_entity_poly.entity_id
_entity_poly.type
_entity_poly.pdbx_seq_one_letter_code
_entity_poly.pdbx_strand_id
1 'polypeptide(L)'
;SASPYITAVGGTNGAALPETSWTGSSGGFSDVFPVPSWQADAVAGYLARDDLPDASLFNSTGRGFPDISAAAVSFPVVLTKRGVSTSVAGTSCAAPTAGGIFGLLNDARLVAGKTSLGVLN
;
A
#
# COMPACT_ATOMS: atom_id res chain seq x y z
N SER A 1 9.18 2.08 2.70
CA SER A 1 8.09 2.20 1.70
C SER A 1 8.52 2.81 0.38
N ALA A 2 9.46 3.75 0.35
CA ALA A 2 9.78 4.50 -0.88
C ALA A 2 10.69 3.79 -1.91
N SER A 3 11.23 2.59 -1.61
CA SER A 3 12.02 1.85 -2.61
C SER A 3 11.17 1.55 -3.85
N PRO A 4 11.70 1.73 -5.06
CA PRO A 4 10.98 1.41 -6.30
C PRO A 4 10.90 -0.10 -6.56
N TYR A 5 11.56 -0.93 -5.74
CA TYR A 5 11.62 -2.39 -5.90
C TYR A 5 10.66 -3.15 -4.99
N ILE A 6 9.75 -2.45 -4.31
CA ILE A 6 8.72 -3.06 -3.47
C ILE A 6 7.35 -2.51 -3.85
N THR A 7 6.32 -3.35 -3.68
CA THR A 7 4.93 -2.92 -3.68
C THR A 7 4.59 -2.38 -2.28
N ALA A 8 4.55 -1.07 -2.14
CA ALA A 8 4.20 -0.38 -0.90
C ALA A 8 2.68 -0.41 -0.69
N VAL A 9 2.25 -0.78 0.52
CA VAL A 9 0.82 -0.95 0.85
C VAL A 9 0.39 0.11 1.86
N GLY A 10 -0.57 0.96 1.46
CA GLY A 10 -1.26 1.94 2.29
C GLY A 10 -2.42 1.34 3.08
N GLY A 11 -3.03 2.17 3.91
CA GLY A 11 -4.13 1.78 4.80
C GLY A 11 -5.44 2.49 4.50
N THR A 12 -6.53 1.74 4.58
CA THR A 12 -7.90 2.27 4.48
C THR A 12 -8.70 1.96 5.74
N ASN A 13 -9.84 2.63 5.92
CA ASN A 13 -10.79 2.36 6.99
C ASN A 13 -11.65 1.09 6.75
N GLY A 14 -11.23 0.18 5.86
CA GLY A 14 -12.02 -0.86 5.14
C GLY A 14 -12.85 -1.89 5.92
N ALA A 15 -13.33 -1.59 7.12
CA ALA A 15 -14.37 -2.35 7.82
C ALA A 15 -15.79 -2.06 7.26
N ALA A 16 -16.01 -0.98 6.49
CA ALA A 16 -17.29 -0.64 5.88
C ALA A 16 -17.12 -0.05 4.46
N LEU A 17 -18.07 -0.30 3.57
CA LEU A 17 -18.16 0.32 2.25
C LEU A 17 -19.00 1.61 2.32
N PRO A 18 -18.64 2.69 1.61
CA PRO A 18 -17.45 2.80 0.74
C PRO A 18 -16.14 2.87 1.53
N GLU A 19 -15.10 2.27 0.96
CA GLU A 19 -13.75 2.31 1.53
C GLU A 19 -13.17 3.73 1.43
N THR A 20 -12.56 4.22 2.51
CA THR A 20 -11.99 5.57 2.59
C THR A 20 -10.57 5.54 3.13
N SER A 21 -9.79 6.58 2.85
CA SER A 21 -8.43 6.73 3.37
C SER A 21 -8.41 6.71 4.90
N TRP A 22 -7.55 5.88 5.49
CA TRP A 22 -7.27 5.96 6.91
C TRP A 22 -6.29 7.09 7.17
N THR A 23 -6.57 7.96 8.14
CA THR A 23 -5.70 9.12 8.47
C THR A 23 -4.31 8.70 8.97
N GLY A 24 -4.16 7.48 9.48
CA GLY A 24 -2.87 6.89 9.86
C GLY A 24 -2.14 6.19 8.71
N SER A 25 -2.66 6.23 7.48
CA SER A 25 -1.98 5.68 6.32
C SER A 25 -0.73 6.49 5.97
N SER A 26 0.34 5.83 5.59
CA SER A 26 1.51 6.49 5.01
C SER A 26 1.32 6.74 3.52
N GLY A 27 1.82 7.87 3.03
CA GLY A 27 2.01 8.14 1.61
C GLY A 27 2.86 9.39 1.40
N GLY A 28 3.28 9.63 0.16
CA GLY A 28 4.08 10.81 -0.21
C GLY A 28 5.06 10.51 -1.33
N PHE A 29 6.12 11.32 -1.39
CA PHE A 29 7.17 11.25 -2.41
C PHE A 29 8.53 11.00 -1.77
N SER A 30 9.42 10.26 -2.46
CA SER A 30 10.76 9.98 -1.96
C SER A 30 11.72 11.16 -2.15
N ASP A 31 12.56 11.45 -1.15
CA ASP A 31 13.70 12.36 -1.31
C ASP A 31 14.96 11.69 -1.88
N VAL A 32 14.91 10.38 -2.12
CA VAL A 32 16.08 9.56 -2.50
C VAL A 32 15.91 8.91 -3.86
N PHE A 33 14.75 8.30 -4.10
CA PHE A 33 14.49 7.57 -5.34
C PHE A 33 13.72 8.45 -6.31
N PRO A 34 14.20 8.66 -7.55
CA PRO A 34 13.45 9.41 -8.56
C PRO A 34 12.18 8.65 -8.96
N VAL A 35 11.23 9.36 -9.59
CA VAL A 35 10.04 8.73 -10.19
C VAL A 35 10.49 7.63 -11.17
N PRO A 36 10.13 6.36 -10.94
CA PRO A 36 10.44 5.29 -11.87
C PRO A 36 9.52 5.37 -13.11
N SER A 37 10.00 4.88 -14.27
CA SER A 37 9.27 5.01 -15.54
C SER A 37 7.88 4.38 -15.53
N TRP A 38 7.71 3.26 -14.82
CA TRP A 38 6.42 2.59 -14.66
C TRP A 38 5.39 3.40 -13.86
N GLN A 39 5.83 4.41 -13.08
CA GLN A 39 4.95 5.29 -12.29
C GLN A 39 4.80 6.70 -12.88
N ALA A 40 5.52 7.03 -13.97
CA ALA A 40 5.66 8.40 -14.45
C ALA A 40 4.30 9.05 -14.76
N ASP A 41 3.42 8.35 -15.48
CA ASP A 41 2.12 8.87 -15.88
C ASP A 41 1.19 9.07 -14.68
N ALA A 42 1.20 8.16 -13.71
CA ALA A 42 0.39 8.25 -12.50
C ALA A 42 0.82 9.43 -11.61
N VAL A 43 2.13 9.63 -11.46
CA VAL A 43 2.68 10.77 -10.71
C VAL A 43 2.37 12.07 -11.43
N ALA A 44 2.57 12.16 -12.74
CA ALA A 44 2.26 13.35 -13.51
C ALA A 44 0.77 13.72 -13.41
N GLY A 45 -0.12 12.72 -13.49
CA GLY A 45 -1.56 12.91 -13.30
C GLY A 45 -1.94 13.42 -11.90
N TYR A 46 -1.29 12.91 -10.85
CA TYR A 46 -1.51 13.42 -9.49
C TYR A 46 -1.01 14.85 -9.32
N LEU A 47 0.18 15.17 -9.84
CA LEU A 47 0.80 16.49 -9.72
C LEU A 47 0.12 17.57 -10.56
N ALA A 48 -0.76 17.20 -11.49
CA ALA A 48 -1.57 18.13 -12.27
C ALA A 48 -2.84 18.60 -11.54
N ARG A 49 -3.10 18.13 -10.31
CA ARG A 49 -4.26 18.54 -9.51
C ARG A 49 -4.05 19.93 -8.90
N ASP A 50 -5.14 20.66 -8.71
CA ASP A 50 -5.12 22.00 -8.10
C ASP A 50 -5.16 21.98 -6.56
N ASP A 51 -5.44 20.82 -5.94
CA ASP A 51 -5.65 20.67 -4.49
C ASP A 51 -4.46 20.02 -3.77
N LEU A 52 -3.25 20.30 -4.24
CA LEU A 52 -2.03 19.77 -3.66
C LEU A 52 -1.59 20.55 -2.41
N PRO A 53 -0.88 19.88 -1.47
CA PRO A 53 -0.12 20.58 -0.43
C PRO A 53 0.90 21.55 -1.04
N ASP A 54 1.42 22.46 -0.22
CA ASP A 54 2.52 23.34 -0.61
C ASP A 54 3.69 22.52 -1.19
N ALA A 55 4.18 22.93 -2.36
CA ALA A 55 5.25 22.23 -3.08
C ALA A 55 6.56 22.14 -2.30
N SER A 56 6.76 22.99 -1.28
CA SER A 56 7.90 22.90 -0.36
C SER A 56 7.83 21.70 0.61
N LEU A 57 6.66 21.06 0.74
CA LEU A 57 6.43 19.97 1.68
C LEU A 57 6.72 18.58 1.09
N PHE A 58 7.00 18.47 -0.22
CA PHE A 58 7.26 17.19 -0.85
C PHE A 58 8.18 17.30 -2.07
N ASN A 59 8.94 16.25 -2.35
CA ASN A 59 9.77 16.17 -3.56
C ASN A 59 8.97 15.67 -4.77
N SER A 60 8.50 16.58 -5.62
CA SER A 60 7.74 16.25 -6.84
C SER A 60 8.50 15.40 -7.87
N THR A 61 9.82 15.27 -7.74
CA THR A 61 10.65 14.43 -8.61
C THR A 61 10.88 13.02 -8.07
N GLY A 62 10.34 12.73 -6.88
CA GLY A 62 10.54 11.47 -6.17
C GLY A 62 9.52 10.38 -6.51
N ARG A 63 9.85 9.11 -6.22
CA ARG A 63 8.92 7.98 -6.28
C ARG A 63 7.73 8.23 -5.34
N GLY A 64 6.51 8.29 -5.89
CA GLY A 64 5.28 8.45 -5.12
C GLY A 64 4.86 7.12 -4.49
N PHE A 65 4.37 7.05 -3.26
CA PHE A 65 3.90 5.81 -2.61
C PHE A 65 2.68 6.11 -1.71
N PRO A 66 1.83 5.13 -1.36
CA PRO A 66 1.89 3.69 -1.67
C PRO A 66 1.49 3.36 -3.12
N ASP A 67 1.65 2.10 -3.53
CA ASP A 67 1.22 1.61 -4.86
C ASP A 67 -0.21 1.08 -4.84
N ILE A 68 -0.58 0.42 -3.74
CA ILE A 68 -1.90 -0.12 -3.46
C ILE A 68 -2.27 0.14 -2.01
N SER A 69 -3.53 -0.07 -1.64
CA SER A 69 -3.99 0.05 -0.25
C SER A 69 -4.90 -1.12 0.11
N ALA A 70 -4.98 -1.43 1.40
CA ALA A 70 -5.92 -2.40 1.94
C ALA A 70 -6.42 -1.94 3.33
N ALA A 71 -7.46 -2.61 3.84
CA ALA A 71 -7.98 -2.35 5.18
C ALA A 71 -6.84 -2.37 6.22
N ALA A 72 -6.81 -1.34 7.07
CA ALA A 72 -5.76 -1.16 8.08
C ALA A 72 -6.30 -0.97 9.50
N VAL A 73 -7.61 -0.87 9.70
CA VAL A 73 -8.22 -0.57 11.01
C VAL A 73 -9.21 -1.65 11.40
N SER A 74 -9.53 -1.71 12.69
CA SER A 74 -10.49 -2.67 13.25
C SER A 74 -10.09 -4.13 13.03
N PHE A 75 -8.78 -4.43 12.97
CA PHE A 75 -8.28 -5.78 12.76
C PHE A 75 -8.30 -6.59 14.06
N PRO A 76 -9.09 -7.68 14.14
CA PRO A 76 -9.08 -8.54 15.32
C PRO A 76 -7.82 -9.39 15.34
N VAL A 77 -7.10 -9.37 16.46
CA VAL A 77 -5.93 -10.21 16.71
C VAL A 77 -6.07 -10.95 18.03
N VAL A 78 -5.63 -12.21 18.06
CA VAL A 78 -5.62 -13.03 19.27
C VAL A 78 -4.22 -13.00 19.86
N LEU A 79 -4.07 -12.41 21.04
CA LEU A 79 -2.79 -12.40 21.76
C LEU A 79 -2.66 -13.69 22.57
N THR A 80 -1.92 -14.66 22.02
CA THR A 80 -1.80 -16.03 22.54
C THR A 80 -1.28 -16.12 23.98
N LYS A 81 -0.55 -15.11 24.46
CA LYS A 81 -0.08 -15.05 25.86
C LYS A 81 -1.19 -14.72 26.88
N ARG A 82 -2.36 -14.25 26.44
CA ARG A 82 -3.46 -13.83 27.34
C ARG A 82 -4.83 -14.41 26.96
N GLY A 83 -4.97 -15.05 25.80
CA GLY A 83 -6.29 -15.51 25.30
C GLY A 83 -7.26 -14.37 25.01
N VAL A 84 -6.76 -13.12 24.95
CA VAL A 84 -7.56 -11.91 24.75
C VAL A 84 -7.55 -11.56 23.28
N SER A 85 -8.74 -11.41 22.70
CA SER A 85 -8.93 -10.77 21.40
C SER A 85 -8.85 -9.26 21.59
N THR A 86 -8.06 -8.58 20.77
CA THR A 86 -8.01 -7.12 20.73
C THR A 86 -8.08 -6.64 19.29
N SER A 87 -8.52 -5.40 19.10
CA SER A 87 -8.57 -4.77 17.79
C SER A 87 -7.37 -3.86 17.64
N VAL A 88 -6.65 -4.00 16.53
CA VAL A 88 -5.48 -3.17 16.19
C VAL A 88 -5.70 -2.39 14.90
N ALA A 89 -4.83 -1.40 14.66
CA ALA A 89 -4.77 -0.62 13.44
C ALA A 89 -3.32 -0.45 12.99
N GLY A 90 -3.11 -0.25 11.68
CA GLY A 90 -1.78 -0.06 11.09
C GLY A 90 -1.71 -0.55 9.65
N THR A 91 -0.85 0.06 8.85
CA THR A 91 -0.44 -0.50 7.54
C THR A 91 0.24 -1.87 7.70
N SER A 92 0.74 -2.19 8.90
CA SER A 92 1.16 -3.54 9.29
C SER A 92 0.05 -4.59 9.20
N CYS A 93 -1.23 -4.19 9.24
CA CYS A 93 -2.37 -5.08 8.97
C CYS A 93 -2.65 -5.15 7.45
N ALA A 94 -2.59 -4.01 6.76
CA ALA A 94 -2.83 -3.93 5.32
C ALA A 94 -1.81 -4.72 4.48
N ALA A 95 -0.52 -4.65 4.83
CA ALA A 95 0.55 -5.33 4.10
C ALA A 95 0.37 -6.87 4.03
N PRO A 96 0.16 -7.61 5.13
CA PRO A 96 -0.13 -9.05 5.06
C PRO A 96 -1.50 -9.35 4.45
N THR A 97 -2.51 -8.47 4.56
CA THR A 97 -3.78 -8.64 3.84
C THR A 97 -3.57 -8.64 2.33
N ALA A 98 -2.87 -7.64 1.79
CA ALA A 98 -2.52 -7.60 0.36
C ALA A 98 -1.62 -8.79 -0.03
N GLY A 99 -0.61 -9.10 0.79
CA GLY A 99 0.28 -10.24 0.58
C GLY A 99 -0.46 -11.59 0.50
N GLY A 100 -1.49 -11.79 1.32
CA GLY A 100 -2.34 -12.98 1.28
C GLY A 100 -3.10 -13.12 -0.04
N ILE A 101 -3.63 -12.02 -0.57
CA ILE A 101 -4.31 -12.00 -1.89
C ILE A 101 -3.33 -12.40 -3.00
N PHE A 102 -2.13 -11.81 -3.04
CA PHE A 102 -1.12 -12.19 -4.04
C PHE A 102 -0.58 -13.61 -3.84
N GLY A 103 -0.57 -14.12 -2.61
CA GLY A 103 -0.30 -15.52 -2.31
C GLY A 103 -1.30 -16.45 -2.99
N LEU A 104 -2.60 -16.17 -2.86
CA LEU A 104 -3.66 -16.92 -3.54
C LEU A 104 -3.58 -16.83 -5.07
N LEU A 105 -3.23 -15.65 -5.60
CA LEU A 105 -3.01 -15.48 -7.04
C LEU A 105 -1.81 -16.30 -7.54
N ASN A 106 -0.73 -16.34 -6.76
CA ASN A 106 0.43 -17.17 -7.09
C ASN A 106 0.09 -18.66 -7.03
N ASP A 107 -0.68 -19.11 -6.05
CA ASP A 107 -1.17 -20.49 -5.96
C ASP A 107 -1.96 -20.88 -7.24
N ALA A 108 -2.94 -20.05 -7.62
CA ALA A 108 -3.71 -20.27 -8.85
C ALA A 108 -2.84 -20.31 -10.12
N ARG A 109 -1.81 -19.46 -10.19
CA ARG A 109 -0.85 -19.44 -11.31
C ARG A 109 -0.01 -20.71 -11.37
N LEU A 110 0.50 -21.16 -10.22
CA LEU A 110 1.34 -22.35 -10.12
C LEU A 110 0.55 -23.63 -10.46
N VAL A 111 -0.70 -23.73 -9.99
CA VAL A 111 -1.63 -24.81 -10.38
C VAL A 111 -1.85 -24.84 -11.90
N ALA A 112 -1.87 -23.68 -12.54
CA ALA A 112 -1.97 -23.56 -14.00
C ALA A 112 -0.62 -23.70 -14.75
N GLY A 113 0.46 -24.12 -14.08
CA GLY A 113 1.78 -24.29 -14.70
C GLY A 113 2.49 -22.98 -15.06
N LYS A 114 2.07 -21.84 -14.50
CA LYS A 114 2.68 -20.52 -14.72
C LYS A 114 3.67 -20.19 -13.60
N THR A 115 4.56 -19.23 -13.85
CA THR A 115 5.46 -18.68 -12.82
C THR A 115 4.71 -17.78 -11.82
N SER A 116 5.30 -17.53 -10.65
CA SER A 116 4.82 -16.52 -9.71
C SER A 116 4.88 -15.11 -10.31
N LEU A 117 4.16 -14.18 -9.69
CA LEU A 117 4.04 -12.80 -10.16
C LEU A 117 5.35 -12.00 -10.01
N GLY A 118 6.20 -12.31 -9.03
CA GLY A 118 7.46 -11.58 -8.81
C GLY A 118 7.26 -10.13 -8.38
N VAL A 119 8.03 -9.20 -8.97
CA VAL A 119 7.86 -7.76 -8.77
C VAL A 119 6.58 -7.31 -9.50
N LEU A 120 5.65 -6.68 -8.76
CA LEU A 120 4.32 -6.34 -9.27
C LEU A 120 4.23 -4.93 -9.87
N ASN A 121 5.11 -4.02 -9.46
CA ASN A 121 5.14 -2.63 -9.91
C ASN A 121 5.71 -2.49 -11.32
#